data_AF-A0AAV4X004-F1
#
_entry.id   AF-A0AAV4X004-F1
#
_cell.length_a   1.000
_cell.length_b   1.000
_cell.length_c   1.000
_cell.angle_alpha   90.00
_cell.angle_beta   90.00
_cell.angle_gamma   90.00
#
_symmetry.space_group_name_H-M   'P 1'
#
loop_
_entity.id
_entity.type
_entity.pdbx_description
1 polymer ?
#
loop_
_entity_poly.entity_id
_entity_poly.type
_entity_poly.pdbx_seq_one_letter_code
_entity_poly.pdbx_strand_id
1 'polypeptide(L)'
;MILAPMVRIGTLPMRLLALEFGADIVYTEEIIDFRLLKCQRVENCILNTIDFIDEDQNVVFRTCSKEKQNLVLQLGTASPERALKAAKMV
;
A
#
# COMPACT_ATOMS: atom_id res chain seq x y z
N MET A 1 -5.86 3.77 18.34
CA MET A 1 -6.86 3.96 17.27
C MET A 1 -6.32 3.42 15.97
N ILE A 2 -7.16 2.77 15.14
CA ILE A 2 -6.74 2.10 13.91
C ILE A 2 -7.64 2.58 12.76
N LEU A 3 -7.05 2.96 11.63
CA LEU A 3 -7.78 3.15 10.37
C LEU A 3 -7.96 1.79 9.70
N ALA A 4 -9.22 1.32 9.65
CA ALA A 4 -9.59 0.07 9.00
C ALA A 4 -9.40 0.14 7.47
N PRO A 5 -9.21 -1.00 6.79
CA PRO A 5 -9.08 -1.00 5.34
C PRO A 5 -10.40 -0.67 4.65
N MET A 6 -10.32 0.21 3.67
CA MET A 6 -11.47 0.66 2.89
C MET A 6 -11.05 0.85 1.44
N VAL A 7 -11.62 0.07 0.52
CA VAL A 7 -11.34 0.14 -0.92
C VAL A 7 -11.63 1.56 -1.43
N ARG A 8 -10.71 2.13 -2.23
CA ARG A 8 -10.70 3.54 -2.71
C ARG A 8 -10.49 4.64 -1.66
N ILE A 9 -10.80 4.40 -0.39
CA ILE A 9 -10.64 5.40 0.68
C ILE A 9 -9.24 5.33 1.28
N GLY A 10 -8.70 4.13 1.49
CA GLY A 10 -7.40 3.85 2.12
C GLY A 10 -6.17 4.19 1.26
N THR A 11 -6.25 5.22 0.41
CA THR A 11 -5.13 5.75 -0.38
C THR A 11 -4.17 6.56 0.50
N LEU A 12 -2.95 6.86 0.01
CA LEU A 12 -1.91 7.53 0.80
C LEU A 12 -2.40 8.82 1.51
N PRO A 13 -3.13 9.76 0.88
CA PRO A 13 -3.55 10.99 1.55
C PRO A 13 -4.43 10.73 2.77
N MET A 14 -5.37 9.78 2.68
CA MET A 14 -6.27 9.46 3.79
C MET A 14 -5.52 8.81 4.96
N ARG A 15 -4.55 7.95 4.66
CA ARG A 15 -3.72 7.31 5.68
C ARG A 15 -2.85 8.32 6.42
N LEU A 16 -2.22 9.24 5.69
CA LEU A 16 -1.45 10.33 6.31
C LEU A 16 -2.34 11.23 7.17
N LEU A 17 -3.53 11.58 6.67
CA LEU A 17 -4.48 12.37 7.44
C LEU A 17 -4.90 11.67 8.74
N ALA A 18 -5.16 10.36 8.69
CA ALA A 18 -5.48 9.59 9.89
C ALA A 18 -4.33 9.57 10.90
N LEU A 19 -3.08 9.46 10.45
CA LEU A 19 -1.90 9.56 11.32
C LEU A 19 -1.79 10.96 11.95
N GLU A 20 -2.05 12.02 11.20
CA GLU A 20 -2.06 13.40 11.72
C GLU A 20 -3.12 13.62 12.80
N PHE A 21 -4.25 12.92 12.72
CA PHE A 21 -5.31 12.93 13.74
C PHE A 21 -5.12 11.89 14.86
N GLY A 22 -3.96 11.24 14.95
CA GLY A 22 -3.60 10.36 16.06
C GLY A 22 -3.99 8.88 15.89
N ALA A 23 -4.16 8.40 14.66
CA ALA A 23 -4.22 6.96 14.41
C ALA A 23 -2.84 6.31 14.70
N ASP A 24 -2.84 5.19 15.41
CA ASP A 24 -1.62 4.42 15.70
C ASP A 24 -1.24 3.48 14.57
N ILE A 25 -2.24 2.98 13.82
CA ILE A 25 -2.07 2.04 12.72
C ILE A 25 -2.99 2.45 11.57
N VAL A 26 -2.48 2.38 10.34
CA VAL A 26 -3.24 2.66 9.13
C VAL A 26 -3.17 1.49 8.16
N TYR A 27 -4.33 0.96 7.77
CA TYR A 27 -4.40 -0.07 6.74
C TYR A 27 -4.48 0.55 5.34
N THR A 28 -3.89 -0.14 4.36
CA THR A 28 -4.14 0.17 2.94
C THR A 28 -5.56 -0.22 2.54
N GLU A 29 -5.99 0.20 1.36
CA GLU A 29 -7.05 -0.54 0.66
C GLU A 29 -6.64 -2.00 0.41
N GLU A 30 -7.63 -2.87 0.18
CA GLU A 30 -7.36 -4.24 -0.24
C GLU A 30 -6.71 -4.25 -1.62
N ILE A 31 -5.49 -4.77 -1.71
CA ILE A 31 -4.78 -4.94 -2.97
C ILE A 31 -4.76 -6.43 -3.33
N ILE A 32 -5.20 -6.75 -4.54
CA ILE A 32 -5.21 -8.14 -5.03
C ILE A 32 -3.78 -8.58 -5.40
N ASP A 33 -3.38 -9.76 -4.94
CA ASP A 33 -2.05 -10.35 -5.17
C ASP A 33 -1.65 -10.38 -6.66
N PHE A 34 -2.57 -10.77 -7.55
CA PHE A 34 -2.34 -10.78 -9.00
C PHE A 34 -1.94 -9.42 -9.56
N ARG A 35 -2.50 -8.34 -9.01
CA ARG A 35 -2.22 -6.98 -9.46
C ARG A 35 -0.90 -6.49 -8.87
N LEU A 36 -0.66 -6.74 -7.58
CA LEU A 36 0.57 -6.33 -6.91
C LEU A 36 1.82 -7.03 -7.51
N LEU A 37 1.70 -8.31 -7.87
CA LEU A 37 2.79 -9.09 -8.46
C LEU A 37 3.20 -8.63 -9.87
N LYS A 38 2.32 -7.93 -10.59
CA LYS A 38 2.62 -7.32 -11.89
C LYS A 38 3.26 -5.94 -11.76
N CYS A 39 3.26 -5.37 -10.56
CA CYS A 39 3.79 -4.04 -10.33
C CYS A 39 5.31 -4.01 -10.30
N GLN A 40 5.88 -2.90 -10.75
CA GLN A 40 7.28 -2.54 -10.54
C GLN A 40 7.39 -1.56 -9.38
N ARG A 41 8.35 -1.81 -8.47
CA ARG A 41 8.68 -0.88 -7.39
C ARG A 41 9.58 0.23 -7.95
N VAL A 42 9.09 1.46 -7.93
CA VAL A 42 9.77 2.66 -8.42
C VAL A 42 9.94 3.65 -7.27
N GLU A 43 11.17 4.13 -7.09
CA GLU A 43 11.45 5.22 -6.15
C GLU A 43 11.21 6.56 -6.83
N ASN A 44 10.24 7.31 -6.34
CA ASN A 44 9.83 8.60 -6.90
C ASN A 44 10.51 9.74 -6.13
N CYS A 45 11.63 10.23 -6.66
CA CYS A 45 12.42 11.29 -6.04
C CYS A 45 11.70 12.66 -5.99
N ILE A 46 10.72 12.89 -6.87
CA ILE A 46 9.97 14.16 -6.92
C ILE A 46 9.00 14.25 -5.73
N LEU A 47 8.32 13.13 -5.43
CA LEU A 47 7.33 13.05 -4.36
C LEU A 47 7.90 12.49 -3.04
N ASN A 48 9.13 11.96 -3.05
CA ASN A 48 9.73 11.18 -1.97
C ASN A 48 8.84 9.99 -1.54
N THR A 49 8.30 9.28 -2.53
CA THR A 49 7.44 8.10 -2.34
C THR A 49 8.04 6.85 -2.96
N ILE A 50 7.57 5.70 -2.50
CA ILE A 50 7.77 4.41 -3.17
C ILE A 50 6.45 4.07 -3.85
N ASP A 51 6.51 3.90 -5.17
CA ASP A 51 5.36 3.67 -6.03
C ASP A 51 5.43 2.25 -6.60
N PHE A 52 4.31 1.53 -6.53
CA PHE A 52 4.12 0.24 -7.18
C PHE A 52 3.25 0.48 -8.41
N ILE A 53 3.87 0.38 -9.58
CA ILE A 53 3.28 0.79 -10.86
C ILE A 53 3.02 -0.46 -11.71
N ASP A 54 1.81 -0.61 -12.21
CA ASP A 54 1.40 -1.70 -13.12
C ASP A 54 1.95 -1.49 -14.54
N GLU A 55 1.81 -2.51 -15.41
CA GLU A 55 2.24 -2.46 -16.81
C GLU A 55 1.58 -1.30 -17.58
N ASP A 56 0.34 -0.94 -17.22
CA ASP A 56 -0.42 0.19 -17.78
C ASP A 56 -0.01 1.56 -17.22
N GLN A 57 1.12 1.66 -16.50
CA GLN A 57 1.60 2.87 -15.82
C GLN A 57 0.67 3.40 -14.71
N ASN A 58 -0.27 2.58 -14.24
CA ASN A 58 -1.16 2.93 -13.14
C ASN A 58 -0.50 2.66 -11.78
N VAL A 59 -0.59 3.61 -10.85
CA VAL A 59 -0.10 3.45 -9.47
C VAL A 59 -1.09 2.60 -8.68
N VAL A 60 -0.68 1.38 -8.32
CA VAL A 60 -1.50 0.43 -7.56
C VAL A 60 -1.35 0.65 -6.07
N PHE A 61 -0.14 0.94 -5.62
CA PHE A 61 0.15 1.24 -4.23
C PHE A 61 1.24 2.29 -4.15
N ARG A 62 1.08 3.25 -3.24
CA ARG A 62 2.04 4.32 -2.99
C ARG A 62 2.20 4.48 -1.50
N THR A 63 3.45 4.56 -1.05
CA THR A 63 3.81 4.77 0.35
C THR A 63 4.93 5.79 0.51
N CYS A 64 5.10 6.33 1.71
CA CYS A 64 6.18 7.26 2.05
C CYS A 64 6.79 6.93 3.41
N SER A 65 7.94 7.54 3.71
CA SER A 65 8.67 7.30 4.96
C SER A 65 7.86 7.63 6.22
N LYS A 66 6.89 8.55 6.14
CA LYS A 66 6.09 9.02 7.29
C LYS A 66 5.16 7.95 7.87
N GLU A 67 4.60 7.07 7.05
CA GLU A 67 3.67 6.03 7.51
C GLU A 67 4.35 4.67 7.74
N LYS A 68 5.65 4.54 7.42
CA LYS A 68 6.37 3.25 7.37
C LYS A 68 6.26 2.42 8.65
N GLN A 69 6.22 3.04 9.82
CA GLN A 69 6.13 2.33 11.10
C GLN A 69 4.71 1.94 11.50
N ASN A 70 3.70 2.56 10.89
CA ASN A 70 2.29 2.46 11.27
C ASN A 70 1.44 1.79 10.16
N LEU A 71 2.01 1.59 8.97
CA LEU A 71 1.33 1.08 7.79
C LEU A 71 1.21 -0.44 7.82
N VAL A 72 -0.01 -0.94 7.59
CA VAL A 72 -0.29 -2.35 7.36
C VAL A 72 -0.87 -2.53 5.98
N LEU A 73 -0.23 -3.35 5.15
CA LEU A 73 -0.72 -3.68 3.81
C LEU A 73 -1.73 -4.83 3.90
N GLN A 74 -2.95 -4.60 3.41
CA GLN A 74 -3.96 -5.64 3.29
C GLN A 74 -3.91 -6.29 1.90
N LEU A 75 -3.65 -7.58 1.87
CA LEU A 75 -3.55 -8.37 0.65
C LEU A 75 -4.78 -9.26 0.46
N GLY A 76 -5.47 -9.12 -0.67
CA GLY A 76 -6.48 -10.05 -1.14
C GLY A 76 -5.84 -11.19 -1.92
N THR A 77 -5.93 -12.42 -1.42
CA THR A 77 -5.30 -13.59 -2.04
C THR A 77 -6.07 -14.88 -1.76
N ALA A 78 -6.00 -15.81 -2.71
CA ALA A 78 -6.57 -17.16 -2.62
C ALA A 78 -5.49 -18.26 -2.71
N SER A 79 -4.20 -17.90 -2.62
CA SER A 79 -3.09 -18.87 -2.69
C SER A 79 -1.97 -18.48 -1.72
N PRO A 80 -1.51 -19.40 -0.86
CA PRO A 80 -0.44 -19.09 0.10
C PRO A 80 0.89 -18.75 -0.58
N GLU A 81 1.18 -19.38 -1.73
CA GLU A 81 2.42 -19.14 -2.48
C GLU A 81 2.46 -17.73 -3.07
N ARG A 82 1.34 -17.28 -3.66
CA ARG A 82 1.23 -15.90 -4.17
C ARG A 82 1.22 -14.89 -3.06
N ALA A 83 0.56 -15.19 -1.94
CA ALA A 83 0.58 -14.34 -0.75
C ALA A 83 2.00 -14.05 -0.28
N LEU A 84 2.82 -15.11 -0.14
CA LEU A 84 4.22 -14.98 0.25
C LEU A 84 5.04 -14.20 -0.79
N LYS A 85 4.82 -14.45 -2.08
CA LYS A 85 5.54 -13.75 -3.15
C LYS A 85 5.21 -12.25 -3.15
N ALA A 86 3.94 -11.90 -3.01
CA ALA A 86 3.49 -10.52 -2.95
C ALA A 86 4.00 -9.81 -1.69
N ALA A 87 3.97 -10.48 -0.54
CA ALA A 87 4.49 -9.94 0.72
C ALA A 87 6.00 -9.66 0.70
N LYS A 88 6.78 -10.41 -0.09
CA LYS A 88 8.23 -10.17 -0.25
C LYS A 88 8.56 -8.98 -1.17
N MET A 89 7.60 -8.47 -1.94
CA MET A 89 7.81 -7.33 -2.83
C MET A 89 7.68 -5.96 -2.15
N VAL A 90 6.98 -5.92 -1.01
CA VAL A 90 6.59 -4.70 -0.29
C VAL A 90 7.46 -4.44 0.93
#